data_AF-Q28NC4-F1
#
_entry.id   AF-Q28NC4-F1
#
_cell.length_a   1.000
_cell.length_b   1.000
_cell.length_c   1.000
_cell.angle_alpha   90.00
_cell.angle_beta   90.00
_cell.angle_gamma   90.00
#
_symmetry.space_group_name_H-M   'P 1'
#
loop_
_entity.id
_entity.type
_entity.pdbx_description
1 polymer ?
#
loop_
_entity_poly.entity_id
_entity_poly.type
_entity_poly.pdbx_seq_one_letter_code
_entity_poly.pdbx_strand_id
1 'polypeptide(L)'
;MTERTITTPNMSDAVVAYAATLGDGVAELVNVLPTDGAVEDQPFYNVIMSGATPVFGWLMWELTGYWLEAQRHAVISRDGALVDITPPIDGETQVLFIRDSAWAFDYLNSKPTRKAQRHLLTDDADVVKWARLADDFDLFKFRHTQFKGEKSEFVIPEGKDHRRMERMQLDYNAAARVALAK
;
A
#
# COMPACT_ATOMS: atom_id res chain seq x y z
N MET A 1 -26.00 4.88 -0.98
CA MET A 1 -24.97 3.90 -0.60
C MET A 1 -23.73 4.27 -1.38
N THR A 2 -22.72 4.83 -0.72
CA THR A 2 -21.41 5.05 -1.32
C THR A 2 -20.87 3.68 -1.72
N GLU A 3 -20.53 3.54 -3.00
CA GLU A 3 -19.84 2.36 -3.50
C GLU A 3 -18.53 2.21 -2.72
N ARG A 4 -18.34 1.04 -2.13
CA ARG A 4 -17.24 0.78 -1.20
C ARG A 4 -16.05 0.30 -2.01
N THR A 5 -15.22 1.26 -2.41
CA THR A 5 -14.10 1.06 -3.32
C THR A 5 -12.80 1.42 -2.59
N ILE A 6 -11.71 0.73 -2.93
CA ILE A 6 -10.36 1.17 -2.56
C ILE A 6 -9.97 2.22 -3.59
N THR A 7 -9.59 3.42 -3.17
CA THR A 7 -9.33 4.56 -4.08
C THR A 7 -8.31 5.51 -3.48
N THR A 8 -7.77 6.41 -4.31
CA THR A 8 -6.98 7.54 -3.81
C THR A 8 -7.86 8.42 -2.90
N PRO A 9 -7.45 8.70 -1.64
CA PRO A 9 -8.24 9.54 -0.75
C PRO A 9 -8.33 10.98 -1.28
N ASN A 10 -9.41 11.68 -0.93
CA ASN A 10 -9.45 13.14 -1.04
C ASN A 10 -8.60 13.78 0.08
N MET A 11 -7.98 14.92 -0.19
CA MET A 11 -7.21 15.66 0.80
C MET A 11 -8.11 16.21 1.92
N SER A 12 -8.18 15.49 3.05
CA SER A 12 -8.96 15.79 4.24
C SER A 12 -8.07 15.95 5.47
N ASP A 13 -8.62 16.46 6.59
CA ASP A 13 -7.88 16.59 7.84
C ASP A 13 -7.35 15.23 8.35
N ALA A 14 -8.12 14.16 8.18
CA ALA A 14 -7.68 12.79 8.53
C ALA A 14 -6.49 12.33 7.67
N VAL A 15 -6.51 12.65 6.37
CA VAL A 15 -5.40 12.36 5.46
C VAL A 15 -4.15 13.14 5.84
N VAL A 16 -4.27 14.44 6.13
CA VAL A 16 -3.13 15.27 6.58
C VAL A 16 -2.58 14.74 7.90
N ALA A 17 -3.45 14.39 8.85
CA ALA A 17 -3.04 13.83 10.14
C ALA A 17 -2.32 12.48 9.99
N TYR A 18 -2.81 11.60 9.11
CA TYR A 18 -2.16 10.31 8.86
C TYR A 18 -0.83 10.49 8.12
N ALA A 19 -0.79 11.36 7.10
CA ALA A 19 0.42 11.69 6.35
C ALA A 19 1.54 12.19 7.27
N ALA A 20 1.22 13.02 8.28
CA ALA A 20 2.18 13.52 9.26
C ALA A 20 2.89 12.42 10.08
N THR A 21 2.36 11.19 10.10
CA THR A 21 2.97 10.03 10.77
C THR A 21 3.90 9.21 9.86
N LEU A 22 3.96 9.54 8.57
CA LEU A 22 4.64 8.80 7.51
C LEU A 22 5.76 9.65 6.92
N GLY A 23 6.94 9.05 6.71
CA GLY A 23 8.05 9.68 5.98
C GLY A 23 8.31 11.14 6.36
N ASP A 24 8.27 12.02 5.36
CA ASP A 24 8.49 13.47 5.48
C ASP A 24 7.24 14.24 5.93
N GLY A 25 6.11 13.56 6.12
CA GLY A 25 4.91 14.12 6.74
C GLY A 25 3.95 14.88 5.81
N VAL A 26 4.28 15.00 4.52
CA VAL A 26 3.53 15.84 3.56
C VAL A 26 3.00 14.99 2.42
N ALA A 27 1.67 14.99 2.25
CA ALA A 27 1.00 14.36 1.12
C ALA A 27 0.94 15.30 -0.09
N GLU A 28 1.30 14.76 -1.25
CA GLU A 28 1.26 15.43 -2.55
C GLU A 28 0.42 14.59 -3.51
N LEU A 29 -0.37 15.25 -4.36
CA LEU A 29 -1.08 14.58 -5.44
C LEU A 29 -0.13 14.39 -6.62
N VAL A 30 0.10 13.14 -7.01
CA VAL A 30 1.04 12.75 -8.06
C VAL A 30 0.27 12.20 -9.24
N ASN A 31 0.57 12.67 -10.45
CA ASN A 31 -0.02 12.14 -11.67
C ASN A 31 0.53 10.74 -11.99
N VAL A 32 -0.36 9.85 -12.39
CA VAL A 32 -0.04 8.50 -12.88
C VAL A 32 0.09 8.57 -14.41
N LEU A 33 1.32 8.45 -14.90
CA LEU A 33 1.67 8.47 -16.32
C LEU A 33 2.51 7.23 -16.64
N PRO A 34 1.86 6.07 -16.86
CA PRO A 34 2.57 4.82 -17.07
C PRO A 34 3.51 4.88 -18.28
N THR A 35 4.69 4.29 -18.15
CA THR A 35 5.65 4.18 -19.24
C THR A 35 5.54 2.85 -19.96
N ASP A 36 5.89 2.82 -21.24
CA ASP A 36 5.91 1.59 -22.04
C ASP A 36 6.73 0.49 -21.35
N GLY A 37 6.13 -0.70 -21.21
CA GLY A 37 6.77 -1.86 -20.58
C GLY A 37 6.75 -1.85 -19.05
N ALA A 38 6.17 -0.84 -18.39
CA ALA A 38 5.97 -0.86 -16.95
C ALA A 38 4.98 -1.95 -16.53
N VAL A 39 5.23 -2.55 -15.36
CA VAL A 39 4.44 -3.66 -14.82
C VAL A 39 3.57 -3.16 -13.67
N GLU A 40 2.29 -3.52 -13.67
CA GLU A 40 1.34 -3.25 -12.59
C GLU A 40 1.89 -3.74 -11.23
N ASP A 41 1.65 -2.96 -10.18
CA ASP A 41 2.04 -3.29 -8.79
C ASP A 41 3.56 -3.59 -8.61
N GLN A 42 4.41 -3.10 -9.51
CA GLN A 42 5.87 -3.24 -9.43
C GLN A 42 6.59 -1.88 -9.45
N PRO A 43 6.26 -0.94 -8.54
CA PRO A 43 6.76 0.44 -8.62
C PRO A 43 8.28 0.55 -8.48
N PHE A 44 8.90 -0.24 -7.60
CA PHE A 44 10.35 -0.24 -7.43
C PHE A 44 11.07 -0.70 -8.69
N TYR A 45 10.56 -1.76 -9.32
CA TYR A 45 11.10 -2.28 -10.56
C TYR A 45 10.99 -1.26 -11.69
N ASN A 46 9.79 -0.71 -11.91
CA ASN A 46 9.54 0.25 -12.98
C ASN A 46 10.47 1.46 -12.88
N VAL A 47 10.62 2.02 -11.68
CA VAL A 47 11.50 3.17 -11.44
C VAL A 47 12.97 2.81 -11.71
N ILE A 48 13.46 1.68 -11.22
CA ILE A 48 14.84 1.24 -11.46
C ILE A 48 15.10 1.04 -12.96
N MET A 49 14.20 0.36 -13.66
CA MET A 49 14.35 0.06 -15.08
C MET A 49 14.21 1.28 -15.97
N SER A 50 13.51 2.33 -15.51
CA SER A 50 13.39 3.59 -16.25
C SER A 50 14.72 4.36 -16.34
N GLY A 51 15.69 4.08 -15.46
CA GLY A 51 16.94 4.83 -15.34
C GLY A 51 16.77 6.26 -14.79
N ALA A 52 15.56 6.66 -14.42
CA ALA A 52 15.29 7.95 -13.78
C ALA A 52 15.72 7.95 -12.31
N THR A 53 15.75 9.15 -11.70
CA THR A 53 16.04 9.28 -10.27
C THR A 53 14.83 8.83 -9.44
N PRO A 54 14.97 7.78 -8.61
CA PRO A 54 13.88 7.31 -7.76
C PRO A 54 13.57 8.31 -6.65
N VAL A 55 12.29 8.44 -6.33
CA VAL A 55 11.79 9.05 -5.10
C VAL A 55 10.97 8.01 -4.37
N PHE A 56 11.44 7.63 -3.18
CA PHE A 56 10.82 6.60 -2.37
C PHE A 56 9.87 7.20 -1.34
N GLY A 57 8.84 6.44 -0.99
CA GLY A 57 7.84 6.92 -0.05
C GLY A 57 6.71 5.96 0.19
N TRP A 58 5.54 6.55 0.40
CA TRP A 58 4.30 5.87 0.68
C TRP A 58 3.24 6.35 -0.30
N LEU A 59 2.47 5.42 -0.82
CA LEU A 59 1.23 5.72 -1.52
C LEU A 59 0.07 5.47 -0.55
N MET A 60 -0.86 6.42 -0.47
CA MET A 60 -1.99 6.36 0.45
C MET A 60 -3.25 5.89 -0.28
N TRP A 61 -3.91 4.89 0.30
CA TRP A 61 -5.19 4.35 -0.16
C TRP A 61 -6.26 4.57 0.89
N GLU A 62 -7.48 4.87 0.46
CA GLU A 62 -8.66 4.84 1.31
C GLU A 62 -9.51 3.62 0.95
N LEU A 63 -9.89 2.83 1.96
CA LEU A 63 -11.10 2.03 1.85
C LEU A 63 -12.27 2.93 2.31
N THR A 64 -13.06 3.43 1.35
CA THR A 64 -13.97 4.57 1.56
C THR A 64 -14.79 4.48 2.85
N GLY A 65 -14.53 5.41 3.77
CA GLY A 65 -15.22 5.53 5.06
C GLY A 65 -14.81 4.54 6.16
N TYR A 66 -13.83 3.67 5.91
CA TYR A 66 -13.34 2.68 6.89
C TYR A 66 -11.96 3.05 7.42
N TRP A 67 -10.95 3.15 6.55
CA TRP A 67 -9.58 3.47 6.95
C TRP A 67 -8.73 3.99 5.80
N LEU A 68 -7.63 4.62 6.17
CA LEU A 68 -6.49 4.92 5.31
C LEU A 68 -5.38 3.89 5.51
N GLU A 69 -4.75 3.50 4.42
CA GLU A 69 -3.61 2.59 4.37
C GLU A 69 -2.46 3.25 3.62
N ALA A 70 -1.23 2.95 4.04
CA ALA A 70 -0.03 3.43 3.37
C ALA A 70 0.81 2.24 2.89
N GLN A 71 1.01 2.17 1.57
CA GLN A 71 1.80 1.14 0.91
C GLN A 71 3.16 1.71 0.52
N ARG A 72 4.23 0.94 0.70
CA ARG A 72 5.56 1.36 0.22
C ARG A 72 5.53 1.49 -1.30
N HIS A 73 6.02 2.62 -1.80
CA HIS A 73 5.95 2.96 -3.22
C HIS A 73 7.19 3.70 -3.70
N ALA A 74 7.33 3.81 -5.02
CA ALA A 74 8.37 4.58 -5.68
C ALA A 74 7.78 5.33 -6.89
N VAL A 75 8.18 6.58 -7.03
CA VAL A 75 7.87 7.45 -8.17
C VAL A 75 9.17 8.00 -8.75
N ILE A 76 9.10 8.70 -9.88
CA ILE A 76 10.26 9.40 -10.45
C ILE A 76 10.13 10.90 -10.26
N SER A 77 11.27 11.60 -10.24
CA SER A 77 11.31 13.05 -10.44
C SER A 77 11.54 13.33 -11.92
N ARG A 78 10.62 14.05 -12.58
CA ARG A 78 10.71 14.49 -13.98
C ARG A 78 10.39 15.98 -14.04
N ASP A 79 11.31 16.79 -14.56
CA ASP A 79 11.17 18.25 -14.72
C ASP A 79 10.76 18.99 -13.42
N GLY A 80 11.23 18.50 -12.27
CA GLY A 80 10.92 19.08 -10.95
C GLY A 80 9.58 18.65 -10.36
N ALA A 81 8.81 17.81 -11.04
CA ALA A 81 7.56 17.22 -10.55
C ALA A 81 7.71 15.72 -10.26
N LEU A 82 6.92 15.21 -9.32
CA LEU A 82 6.78 13.77 -9.10
C LEU A 82 5.80 13.17 -10.11
N VAL A 83 6.15 12.00 -10.63
CA VAL A 83 5.32 11.24 -11.57
C VAL A 83 5.37 9.76 -11.20
N ASP A 84 4.19 9.15 -11.04
CA ASP A 84 4.09 7.70 -10.91
C ASP A 84 4.05 7.09 -12.32
N ILE A 85 5.01 6.23 -12.61
CA ILE A 85 5.11 5.54 -13.90
C ILE A 85 4.57 4.11 -13.85
N THR A 86 4.04 3.70 -12.71
CA THR A 86 3.45 2.38 -12.50
C THR A 86 2.01 2.38 -13.02
N PRO A 87 1.63 1.44 -13.90
CA PRO A 87 0.25 1.31 -14.33
C PRO A 87 -0.67 1.06 -13.11
N PRO A 88 -1.78 1.80 -12.99
CA PRO A 88 -2.73 1.61 -11.90
C PRO A 88 -3.54 0.32 -12.13
N ILE A 89 -3.92 -0.35 -11.03
CA ILE A 89 -4.78 -1.57 -11.10
C ILE A 89 -6.24 -1.20 -11.38
N ASP A 90 -6.66 -0.01 -10.99
CA ASP A 90 -8.04 0.48 -10.91
C ASP A 90 -8.34 1.68 -11.82
N GLY A 91 -7.37 2.08 -12.65
CA GLY A 91 -7.50 3.21 -13.58
C GLY A 91 -7.31 4.60 -12.95
N GLU A 92 -6.85 4.67 -11.70
CA GLU A 92 -6.51 5.93 -11.04
C GLU A 92 -5.49 6.74 -11.86
N THR A 93 -5.81 8.01 -12.14
CA THR A 93 -4.94 8.92 -12.90
C THR A 93 -4.10 9.80 -11.99
N GLN A 94 -4.42 9.82 -10.70
CA GLN A 94 -3.70 10.56 -9.67
C GLN A 94 -3.70 9.77 -8.37
N VAL A 95 -2.60 9.85 -7.63
CA VAL A 95 -2.41 9.14 -6.36
C VAL A 95 -1.86 10.08 -5.30
N LEU A 96 -2.20 9.84 -4.04
CA LEU A 96 -1.61 10.58 -2.92
C LEU A 96 -0.31 9.91 -2.49
N PHE A 97 0.79 10.66 -2.59
CA PHE A 97 2.13 10.21 -2.29
C PHE A 97 2.75 11.02 -1.15
N ILE A 98 3.45 10.33 -0.25
CA ILE A 98 4.19 10.91 0.87
C ILE A 98 5.63 10.47 0.73
N ARG A 99 6.54 11.41 0.43
CA ARG A 99 7.97 11.13 0.36
C ARG A 99 8.49 10.61 1.70
N ASP A 100 9.44 9.69 1.66
CA ASP A 100 10.18 9.23 2.84
C ASP A 100 11.68 9.34 2.55
N SER A 101 12.24 10.52 2.79
CA SER A 101 13.65 10.82 2.47
C SER A 101 14.64 10.03 3.36
N ALA A 102 14.15 9.44 4.46
CA ALA A 102 14.94 8.60 5.35
C ALA A 102 14.94 7.12 4.92
N TRP A 103 14.18 6.75 3.90
CA TRP A 103 14.08 5.38 3.42
C TRP A 103 14.49 5.27 1.95
N ALA A 104 15.30 4.25 1.66
CA ALA A 104 15.63 3.85 0.31
C ALA A 104 15.35 2.36 0.15
N PHE A 105 14.83 1.98 -1.02
CA PHE A 105 14.66 0.57 -1.36
C PHE A 105 16.03 -0.03 -1.69
N ASP A 106 16.50 -0.96 -0.85
CA ASP A 106 17.68 -1.76 -1.16
C ASP A 106 17.25 -2.95 -2.03
N TYR A 107 17.51 -2.86 -3.34
CA TYR A 107 17.17 -3.92 -4.27
C TYR A 107 17.97 -5.22 -4.05
N LEU A 108 19.22 -5.10 -3.57
CA LEU A 108 20.08 -6.26 -3.29
C LEU A 108 19.70 -6.95 -1.98
N ASN A 109 19.18 -6.19 -1.02
CA ASN A 109 18.64 -6.70 0.24
C ASN A 109 17.22 -6.19 0.47
N SER A 110 16.32 -6.62 -0.41
CA SER A 110 14.91 -6.19 -0.49
C SER A 110 14.05 -6.74 0.65
N LYS A 111 14.57 -6.73 1.88
CA LYS A 111 13.80 -6.97 3.09
C LYS A 111 13.00 -5.71 3.37
N PRO A 112 11.67 -5.75 3.27
CA PRO A 112 10.89 -4.62 3.67
C PRO A 112 10.94 -4.53 5.20
N THR A 113 11.34 -3.38 5.73
CA THR A 113 11.67 -3.21 7.15
C THR A 113 10.50 -2.65 7.97
N ARG A 114 9.40 -2.21 7.32
CA ARG A 114 8.32 -1.51 8.00
C ARG A 114 6.99 -1.60 7.23
N LYS A 115 5.91 -1.96 7.94
CA LYS A 115 4.52 -1.73 7.52
C LYS A 115 3.97 -0.54 8.33
N ALA A 116 3.26 0.37 7.69
CA ALA A 116 2.48 1.38 8.40
C ALA A 116 1.22 0.74 9.02
N GLN A 117 0.81 1.23 10.20
CA GLN A 117 -0.50 0.86 10.75
C GLN A 117 -1.59 1.64 10.02
N ARG A 118 -2.73 0.98 9.76
CA ARG A 118 -3.88 1.65 9.17
C ARG A 118 -4.43 2.74 10.10
N HIS A 119 -4.86 3.85 9.52
CA HIS A 119 -5.55 4.92 10.24
C HIS A 119 -7.06 4.77 10.06
N LEU A 120 -7.80 4.49 11.13
CA LEU A 120 -9.24 4.27 11.06
C LEU A 120 -9.99 5.60 10.91
N LEU A 121 -10.96 5.62 10.00
CA LEU A 121 -11.87 6.76 9.77
C LEU A 121 -13.18 6.64 10.55
N THR A 122 -13.32 5.57 11.33
CA THR A 122 -14.50 5.24 12.12
C THR A 122 -14.09 4.54 13.42
N ASP A 123 -14.94 4.64 14.43
CA ASP A 123 -14.82 3.96 15.72
C ASP A 123 -15.69 2.68 15.82
N ASP A 124 -16.35 2.28 14.72
CA ASP A 124 -17.16 1.06 14.67
C ASP A 124 -16.33 -0.17 15.05
N ALA A 125 -16.77 -0.88 16.10
CA ALA A 125 -16.02 -1.99 16.67
C ALA A 125 -15.78 -3.15 15.70
N ASP A 126 -16.68 -3.39 14.73
CA ASP A 126 -16.51 -4.44 13.72
C ASP A 126 -15.47 -4.01 12.67
N VAL A 127 -15.43 -2.73 12.32
CA VAL A 127 -14.39 -2.16 11.45
C VAL A 127 -13.02 -2.19 12.14
N VAL A 128 -12.95 -1.80 13.41
CA VAL A 128 -11.72 -1.87 14.21
C VAL A 128 -11.19 -3.31 14.26
N LYS A 129 -12.08 -4.28 14.48
CA LYS A 129 -11.72 -5.71 14.47
C LYS A 129 -11.23 -6.15 13.09
N TRP A 130 -11.92 -5.76 12.03
CA TRP A 130 -11.54 -6.11 10.67
C TRP A 130 -10.16 -5.54 10.30
N ALA A 131 -9.91 -4.26 10.57
CA ALA A 131 -8.63 -3.60 10.30
C ALA A 131 -7.47 -4.30 11.03
N ARG A 132 -7.67 -4.68 12.30
CA ARG A 132 -6.67 -5.45 13.06
C ARG A 132 -6.37 -6.80 12.42
N LEU A 133 -7.39 -7.54 12.00
CA LEU A 133 -7.20 -8.84 11.32
C LEU A 133 -6.50 -8.66 9.97
N ALA A 134 -6.81 -7.58 9.24
CA ALA A 134 -6.13 -7.23 8.00
C ALA A 134 -4.64 -6.93 8.25
N ASP A 135 -4.31 -6.17 9.31
CA ASP A 135 -2.92 -5.89 9.68
C ASP A 135 -2.15 -7.15 10.06
N ASP A 136 -2.75 -8.03 10.87
CA ASP A 136 -2.16 -9.31 11.24
C ASP A 136 -1.92 -10.19 10.01
N PHE A 137 -2.90 -10.23 9.09
CA PHE A 137 -2.79 -11.06 7.89
C PHE A 137 -1.79 -10.52 6.87
N ASP A 138 -1.71 -9.21 6.67
CA ASP A 138 -0.67 -8.61 5.84
C ASP A 138 0.71 -8.83 6.44
N LEU A 139 0.88 -8.68 7.76
CA LEU A 139 2.15 -8.96 8.42
C LEU A 139 2.54 -10.44 8.28
N PHE A 140 1.56 -11.35 8.34
CA PHE A 140 1.78 -12.76 8.05
C PHE A 140 2.23 -12.96 6.60
N LYS A 141 1.51 -12.40 5.63
CA LYS A 141 1.87 -12.50 4.20
C LYS A 141 3.29 -12.00 3.96
N PHE A 142 3.57 -10.80 4.47
CA PHE A 142 4.87 -10.15 4.38
C PHE A 142 6.02 -11.01 4.92
N ARG A 143 5.83 -11.72 6.02
CA ARG A 143 6.86 -12.62 6.59
C ARG A 143 7.15 -13.85 5.72
N HIS A 144 6.24 -14.20 4.82
CA HIS A 144 6.40 -15.31 3.88
C HIS A 144 6.58 -14.81 2.44
N THR A 145 6.67 -13.50 2.23
CA THR A 145 7.08 -12.94 0.94
C THR A 145 8.57 -13.14 0.76
N GLN A 146 8.94 -13.75 -0.36
CA GLN A 146 10.33 -13.85 -0.80
C GLN A 146 10.56 -12.85 -1.93
N PHE A 147 11.70 -12.19 -1.89
CA PHE A 147 12.16 -11.36 -2.98
C PHE A 147 13.11 -12.20 -3.84
N LYS A 148 12.71 -12.48 -5.08
CA LYS A 148 13.46 -13.27 -6.06
C LYS A 148 13.79 -12.42 -7.27
N GLY A 149 15.04 -11.95 -7.33
CA GLY A 149 15.48 -11.04 -8.39
C GLY A 149 14.63 -9.77 -8.42
N GLU A 150 13.94 -9.55 -9.53
CA GLU A 150 13.17 -8.33 -9.83
C GLU A 150 11.77 -8.29 -9.20
N LYS A 151 11.35 -9.35 -8.51
CA LYS A 151 9.97 -9.48 -8.04
C LYS A 151 9.88 -9.96 -6.60
N SER A 152 8.87 -9.47 -5.88
CA SER A 152 8.43 -10.06 -4.63
C SER A 152 7.29 -11.03 -4.88
N GLU A 153 7.36 -12.23 -4.32
CA GLU A 153 6.29 -13.20 -4.38
C GLU A 153 5.89 -13.64 -2.97
N PHE A 154 4.60 -13.62 -2.68
CA PHE A 154 4.08 -14.26 -1.47
C PHE A 154 4.18 -15.77 -1.65
N VAL A 155 5.02 -16.41 -0.83
CA VAL A 155 5.18 -17.87 -0.87
C VAL A 155 4.11 -18.48 0.03
N ILE A 156 3.24 -19.29 -0.56
CA ILE A 156 2.23 -20.04 0.19
C ILE A 156 2.97 -20.99 1.14
N PRO A 157 2.82 -20.82 2.46
CA PRO A 157 3.51 -21.68 3.41
C PRO A 157 2.94 -23.09 3.40
N GLU A 158 3.77 -24.06 3.79
CA GLU A 158 3.36 -25.46 3.98
C GLU A 158 3.12 -25.78 5.46
N GLY A 159 2.46 -26.91 5.73
CA GLY A 159 2.34 -27.46 7.08
C GLY A 159 1.53 -26.60 8.06
N LYS A 160 2.13 -26.24 9.20
CA LYS A 160 1.43 -25.49 10.26
C LYS A 160 1.10 -24.06 9.86
N ASP A 161 2.00 -23.41 9.12
CA ASP A 161 1.79 -22.04 8.68
C ASP A 161 0.75 -21.96 7.55
N HIS A 162 0.61 -23.02 6.74
CA HIS A 162 -0.52 -23.15 5.80
C HIS A 162 -1.88 -23.04 6.52
N ARG A 163 -2.09 -23.91 7.51
CA ARG A 163 -3.36 -23.93 8.28
C ARG A 163 -3.59 -22.63 9.05
N ARG A 164 -2.52 -21.97 9.48
CA ARG A 164 -2.59 -20.66 10.11
C ARG A 164 -3.04 -19.59 9.10
N MET A 165 -2.45 -19.56 7.91
CA MET A 165 -2.84 -18.66 6.82
C MET A 165 -4.32 -18.82 6.48
N GLU A 166 -4.78 -20.06 6.27
CA GLU A 166 -6.19 -20.35 5.96
C GLU A 166 -7.13 -19.82 7.04
N ARG A 167 -6.79 -20.04 8.32
CA ARG A 167 -7.59 -19.51 9.44
C ARG A 167 -7.62 -17.98 9.45
N MET A 168 -6.46 -17.33 9.28
CA MET A 168 -6.38 -15.87 9.25
C MET A 168 -7.20 -15.30 8.09
N GLN A 169 -7.15 -15.93 6.90
CA GLN A 169 -7.95 -15.55 5.75
C GLN A 169 -9.45 -15.72 6.01
N LEU A 170 -9.88 -16.82 6.65
CA LEU A 170 -11.27 -17.07 7.03
C LEU A 170 -11.77 -16.02 8.04
N ASP A 171 -11.00 -15.74 9.08
CA ASP A 171 -11.34 -14.76 10.11
C ASP A 171 -11.42 -13.34 9.53
N TYR A 172 -10.44 -12.96 8.69
CA TYR A 172 -10.44 -11.71 7.94
C TYR A 172 -11.69 -11.58 7.05
N ASN A 173 -12.01 -12.60 6.25
CA ASN A 173 -13.17 -12.60 5.35
C ASN A 173 -14.51 -12.59 6.12
N ALA A 174 -14.56 -13.22 7.30
CA ALA A 174 -15.73 -13.17 8.16
C ALA A 174 -15.95 -11.77 8.74
N ALA A 175 -14.88 -11.13 9.25
CA ALA A 175 -14.96 -9.76 9.77
C ALA A 175 -15.31 -8.75 8.68
N ALA A 176 -14.71 -8.88 7.49
CA ALA A 176 -15.04 -8.05 6.33
C ALA A 176 -16.54 -8.12 6.00
N ARG A 177 -17.12 -9.32 5.96
CA ARG A 177 -18.56 -9.50 5.68
C ARG A 177 -19.45 -8.84 6.71
N VAL A 178 -19.09 -8.87 8.00
CA VAL A 178 -19.85 -8.21 9.07
C VAL A 178 -19.76 -6.70 8.94
N ALA A 179 -18.55 -6.16 8.77
CA ALA A 179 -18.32 -4.73 8.65
C ALA A 179 -19.02 -4.15 7.40
N LEU A 180 -18.90 -4.84 6.25
CA LEU A 180 -19.51 -4.44 4.99
C LEU A 180 -21.03 -4.68 4.93
N ALA A 181 -21.66 -5.35 5.89
CA ALA A 181 -23.11 -5.54 5.88
C ALA A 181 -23.89 -4.32 6.43
N LYS A 182 -23.19 -3.34 7.03
CA LYS A 182 -23.77 -2.14 7.65
C LYS A 182 -23.91 -1.00 6.66
#